data_AF-A0A2U3LAS5-F1
#
_entry.id   AF-A0A2U3LAS5-F1
#
_cell.length_a   1.000
_cell.length_b   1.000
_cell.length_c   1.000
_cell.angle_alpha   90.00
_cell.angle_beta   90.00
_cell.angle_gamma   90.00
#
_symmetry.space_group_name_H-M   'P 1'
#
loop_
_entity.id
_entity.type
_entity.pdbx_description
1 polymer ?
#
loop_
_entity_poly.entity_id
_entity_poly.type
_entity_poly.pdbx_seq_one_letter_code
_entity_poly.pdbx_strand_id
1 'polypeptide(L)'
;MGNPQDLSGMTTEERTAYWNYAIAKANELWGDKWALAINSLERRTQCHMHIHIGRLSAGAEDERFVAVNGAAEIPLPRDGDGLWVHSVGAKLHAHWGNDAPELLLEH
;
A
#
# COMPACT_ATOMS: atom_id res chain seq x y z
N MET A 1 8.60 -18.93 11.99
CA MET A 1 7.44 -18.03 12.12
C MET A 1 7.95 -16.63 11.80
N GLY A 2 7.41 -16.00 10.75
CA GLY A 2 7.76 -14.61 10.44
C GLY A 2 7.22 -13.68 11.52
N ASN A 3 7.85 -12.52 11.70
CA ASN A 3 7.34 -11.50 12.62
C ASN A 3 6.09 -10.87 11.97
N PRO A 4 4.87 -11.01 12.52
CA PRO A 4 3.66 -10.41 11.95
C PRO A 4 3.66 -8.87 11.99
N GLN A 5 4.69 -8.27 12.60
CA GLN A 5 4.99 -6.85 12.47
C GLN A 5 5.41 -6.46 11.04
N ASP A 6 5.73 -7.44 10.17
CA ASP A 6 6.09 -7.22 8.77
C ASP A 6 5.10 -7.94 7.85
N LEU A 7 4.70 -7.29 6.75
CA LEU A 7 3.78 -7.84 5.75
C LEU A 7 4.26 -9.20 5.21
N SER A 8 5.58 -9.39 5.09
CA SER A 8 6.23 -10.64 4.67
C SER A 8 6.05 -11.80 5.66
N GLY A 9 5.73 -11.50 6.92
CA GLY A 9 5.47 -12.49 7.97
C GLY A 9 4.06 -13.09 7.96
N MET A 10 3.11 -12.46 7.25
CA MET A 10 1.72 -12.92 7.11
C MET A 10 1.59 -14.05 6.08
N THR A 11 0.52 -14.84 6.14
CA THR A 11 0.15 -15.73 5.01
C THR A 11 -0.40 -14.92 3.84
N THR A 12 -0.53 -15.55 2.67
CA THR A 12 -1.14 -14.90 1.49
C THR A 12 -2.58 -14.50 1.76
N GLU A 13 -3.33 -15.33 2.48
CA GLU A 13 -4.74 -15.09 2.84
C GLU A 13 -4.86 -13.89 3.79
N GLU A 14 -4.01 -13.83 4.82
CA GLU A 14 -3.97 -12.72 5.77
C GLU A 14 -3.64 -11.40 5.07
N ARG A 15 -2.60 -11.38 4.22
CA ARG A 15 -2.25 -10.18 3.42
C ARG A 15 -3.41 -9.73 2.54
N THR A 16 -4.03 -10.68 1.84
CA THR A 16 -5.15 -10.38 0.94
C THR A 16 -6.33 -9.79 1.70
N ALA A 17 -6.67 -10.35 2.87
CA ALA A 17 -7.73 -9.82 3.72
C ALA A 17 -7.41 -8.42 4.24
N TYR A 18 -6.17 -8.18 4.64
CA TYR A 18 -5.71 -6.88 5.14
C TYR A 18 -5.81 -5.79 4.06
N TRP A 19 -5.33 -6.08 2.86
CA TRP A 19 -5.45 -5.19 1.71
C TRP A 19 -6.90 -4.95 1.30
N ASN A 20 -7.73 -5.98 1.25
CA ASN A 20 -9.15 -5.83 0.92
C ASN A 20 -9.87 -4.89 1.91
N TYR A 21 -9.58 -5.02 3.20
CA TYR A 21 -10.15 -4.12 4.21
C TYR A 21 -9.71 -2.67 4.00
N ALA A 22 -8.42 -2.44 3.75
CA ALA A 22 -7.89 -1.11 3.48
C ALA A 22 -8.48 -0.49 2.19
N ILE A 23 -8.59 -1.27 1.11
CA ILE A 23 -9.19 -0.84 -0.16
C ILE A 23 -10.66 -0.49 0.03
N ALA A 24 -11.42 -1.33 0.75
CA ALA A 24 -12.84 -1.06 1.03
C ALA A 24 -13.01 0.26 1.80
N LYS A 25 -12.18 0.49 2.83
CA LYS A 25 -12.20 1.74 3.60
C LYS A 25 -11.77 2.95 2.76
N ALA A 26 -10.77 2.79 1.90
CA ALA A 26 -10.29 3.87 1.02
C ALA A 26 -11.35 4.29 -0.01
N ASN A 27 -12.04 3.31 -0.61
CA ASN A 27 -13.17 3.55 -1.51
C ASN A 27 -14.32 4.28 -0.81
N GLU A 28 -14.65 3.86 0.43
CA GLU A 28 -15.70 4.51 1.23
C GLU A 28 -15.40 6.00 1.50
N LEU A 29 -14.13 6.33 1.75
CA LEU A 29 -13.71 7.70 2.09
C LEU A 29 -13.50 8.59 0.87
N TRP A 30 -12.95 8.06 -0.22
CA TRP A 30 -12.37 8.87 -1.30
C TRP A 30 -12.81 8.45 -2.72
N GLY A 31 -13.71 7.48 -2.87
CA GLY A 31 -14.15 6.97 -4.17
C GLY A 31 -12.97 6.38 -4.96
N ASP A 32 -12.67 6.92 -6.14
CA ASP A 32 -11.57 6.45 -7.00
C ASP A 32 -10.28 7.25 -6.83
N LYS A 33 -10.17 8.10 -5.79
CA LYS A 33 -9.05 9.04 -5.63
C LYS A 33 -8.24 8.78 -4.36
N TRP A 34 -8.09 7.52 -3.97
CA TRP A 34 -7.29 7.14 -2.81
C TRP A 34 -5.95 6.55 -3.21
N ALA A 35 -5.05 6.56 -2.24
CA ALA A 35 -3.89 5.67 -2.20
C ALA A 35 -3.74 5.06 -0.80
N LEU A 36 -3.11 3.89 -0.79
CA LEU A 36 -2.71 3.14 0.39
C LEU A 36 -1.20 3.09 0.43
N ALA A 37 -0.59 3.32 1.58
CA ALA A 37 0.86 3.31 1.71
C ALA A 37 1.34 2.48 2.91
N ILE A 38 2.49 1.85 2.75
CA ILE A 38 3.25 1.17 3.80
C ILE A 38 4.68 1.72 3.72
N ASN A 39 5.15 2.32 4.80
CA ASN A 39 6.52 2.82 4.88
C ASN A 39 7.53 1.68 4.97
N SER A 40 8.76 1.97 4.53
CA SER A 40 9.87 1.04 4.66
C SER A 40 10.12 0.68 6.13
N LEU A 41 10.68 -0.51 6.37
CA LEU A 41 11.06 -0.95 7.70
C LEU A 41 12.11 -0.04 8.35
N GLU A 42 12.93 0.64 7.54
CA GLU A 42 14.01 1.51 7.98
C GLU A 42 13.52 2.90 8.43
N ARG A 43 12.43 3.40 7.84
CA ARG A 43 11.85 4.71 8.19
C ARG A 43 10.63 4.65 9.09
N ARG A 44 9.95 3.51 9.20
CA ARG A 44 8.76 3.42 10.05
C ARG A 44 9.13 3.71 11.51
N THR A 45 8.39 4.62 12.14
CA THR A 45 8.52 4.92 13.57
C THR A 45 7.67 3.99 14.43
N GLN A 46 6.75 3.23 13.82
CA GLN A 46 5.89 2.29 14.53
C GLN A 46 6.43 0.85 14.49
N CYS A 47 6.26 0.14 15.60
CA CYS A 47 6.72 -1.24 15.77
C CYS A 47 5.85 -2.29 15.06
N HIS A 48 4.77 -1.89 14.38
CA HIS A 48 3.80 -2.82 13.79
C HIS A 48 3.40 -2.37 12.39
N MET A 49 3.01 -3.37 11.60
CA MET A 49 2.46 -3.18 10.27
C MET A 49 1.19 -2.34 10.33
N HIS A 50 1.18 -1.17 9.67
CA HIS A 50 0.00 -0.33 9.48
C HIS A 50 -0.04 0.22 8.05
N ILE A 51 -1.24 0.25 7.47
CA ILE A 51 -1.48 0.86 6.17
C ILE A 51 -1.98 2.29 6.40
N HIS A 52 -1.32 3.26 5.76
CA HIS A 52 -1.84 4.62 5.65
C HIS A 52 -2.92 4.66 4.58
N ILE A 53 -4.04 5.33 4.88
CA ILE A 53 -5.14 5.54 3.93
C ILE A 53 -5.30 7.04 3.76
N GLY A 54 -5.29 7.52 2.53
CA GLY A 54 -5.52 8.92 2.24
C GLY A 54 -5.86 9.16 0.79
N ARG A 55 -6.14 10.42 0.46
CA ARG A 55 -6.36 10.84 -0.91
C ARG A 55 -5.01 10.89 -1.64
N LEU A 56 -4.95 10.43 -2.88
CA LEU A 56 -3.72 10.52 -3.66
C LEU A 56 -3.43 11.98 -4.04
N SER A 57 -2.24 12.47 -3.70
CA SER A 57 -1.78 13.81 -4.09
C SER A 57 -1.71 13.94 -5.61
N ALA A 58 -2.05 15.12 -6.14
CA ALA A 58 -2.00 15.37 -7.58
C ALA A 58 -0.55 15.22 -8.11
N GLY A 59 -0.36 14.37 -9.12
CA GLY A 59 0.94 14.13 -9.75
C GLY A 59 1.88 13.19 -8.97
N ALA A 60 1.38 12.48 -7.96
CA ALA A 60 2.16 11.48 -7.22
C ALA A 60 2.43 10.19 -8.02
N GLU A 61 1.59 9.86 -9.01
CA GLU A 61 1.79 8.70 -9.87
C GLU A 61 2.99 8.90 -10.81
N ASP A 62 3.86 7.90 -10.86
CA ASP A 62 4.98 7.81 -11.80
C ASP A 62 4.83 6.59 -12.72
N GLU A 63 5.77 6.39 -13.65
CA GLU A 63 5.74 5.25 -14.58
C GLU A 63 6.27 3.94 -13.96
N ARG A 64 6.63 3.92 -12.67
CA ARG A 64 7.29 2.79 -12.00
C ARG A 64 6.31 2.00 -11.15
N PHE A 65 5.34 1.39 -11.81
CA PHE A 65 4.36 0.52 -11.17
C PHE A 65 4.24 -0.84 -11.82
N VAL A 66 3.64 -1.76 -11.06
CA VAL A 66 3.01 -2.95 -11.61
C VAL A 66 1.50 -2.80 -11.51
N ALA A 67 0.80 -3.04 -12.61
CA ALA A 67 -0.65 -3.08 -12.63
C ALA A 67 -1.11 -4.47 -12.18
N VAL A 68 -1.99 -4.50 -11.18
CA VAL A 68 -2.53 -5.73 -10.60
C VAL A 68 -4.05 -5.71 -10.60
N ASN A 69 -4.68 -6.88 -10.68
CA ASN A 69 -6.13 -7.00 -10.79
C ASN A 69 -6.86 -6.92 -9.44
N GLY A 70 -6.13 -6.96 -8.32
CA GLY A 70 -6.72 -6.84 -6.99
C GLY A 70 -5.75 -7.15 -5.86
N ALA A 71 -6.27 -7.17 -4.63
CA ALA A 71 -5.51 -7.28 -3.39
C ALA A 71 -4.55 -8.48 -3.32
N ALA A 72 -4.97 -9.64 -3.86
CA ALA A 72 -4.17 -10.86 -3.81
C ALA A 72 -2.89 -10.79 -4.68
N GLU A 73 -2.89 -9.91 -5.68
CA GLU A 73 -1.78 -9.71 -6.60
C GLU A 73 -0.87 -8.55 -6.15
N ILE A 74 -1.24 -7.80 -5.11
CA ILE A 74 -0.38 -6.74 -4.57
C ILE A 74 0.93 -7.39 -4.09
N PRO A 75 2.07 -6.95 -4.62
CA PRO A 75 3.34 -7.58 -4.32
C PRO A 75 3.83 -7.19 -2.92
N LEU A 76 4.83 -7.92 -2.42
CA LEU A 76 5.48 -7.55 -1.16
C LEU A 76 6.36 -6.29 -1.33
N PRO A 77 6.57 -5.52 -0.24
CA PRO A 77 7.64 -4.52 -0.20
C PRO A 77 8.99 -5.15 -0.55
N ARG A 78 9.86 -4.37 -1.19
CA ARG A 78 11.27 -4.75 -1.43
C ARG A 78 12.10 -4.33 -0.23
N ASP A 79 13.23 -5.00 -0.01
CA ASP A 79 14.15 -4.65 1.07
C ASP A 79 14.56 -3.17 0.96
N GLY A 80 14.37 -2.41 2.04
CA GLY A 80 14.67 -0.98 2.10
C GLY A 80 13.60 -0.04 1.54
N ASP A 81 12.62 -0.56 0.78
CA ASP A 81 11.57 0.26 0.15
C ASP A 81 10.24 0.18 0.90
N GLY A 82 9.47 1.28 0.82
CA GLY A 82 8.04 1.25 1.07
C GLY A 82 7.27 0.71 -0.14
N LEU A 83 5.97 0.52 0.07
CA LEU A 83 5.03 0.07 -0.96
C LEU A 83 3.80 0.97 -0.90
N TRP A 84 3.35 1.46 -2.05
CA TRP A 84 2.06 2.14 -2.12
C TRP A 84 1.25 1.72 -3.33
N VAL A 85 -0.07 1.81 -3.18
CA VAL A 85 -1.05 1.30 -4.12
C VAL A 85 -2.18 2.29 -4.28
N HIS A 86 -2.65 2.52 -5.50
CA HIS A 86 -3.83 3.35 -5.77
C HIS A 86 -4.74 2.73 -6.81
N SER A 87 -6.01 3.14 -6.84
CA SER A 87 -6.94 2.69 -7.86
C SER A 87 -6.73 3.42 -9.19
N VAL A 88 -6.84 2.67 -10.27
CA VAL A 88 -6.90 3.16 -11.66
C VAL A 88 -8.00 2.39 -12.39
N GLY A 89 -9.20 2.96 -12.36
CA GLY A 89 -10.40 2.29 -12.86
C GLY A 89 -10.64 0.97 -12.11
N ALA A 90 -10.66 -0.15 -12.84
CA ALA A 90 -10.87 -1.48 -12.28
C ALA A 90 -9.58 -2.18 -11.80
N LYS A 91 -8.43 -1.52 -11.90
CA LYS A 91 -7.12 -2.07 -11.54
C LYS A 91 -6.50 -1.30 -10.39
N LEU A 92 -5.43 -1.86 -9.85
CA LEU A 92 -4.56 -1.20 -8.89
C LEU A 92 -3.16 -1.03 -9.49
N HIS A 93 -2.55 0.11 -9.26
CA HIS A 93 -1.13 0.33 -9.55
C HIS A 93 -0.35 0.25 -8.24
N ALA A 94 0.66 -0.61 -8.18
CA ALA A 94 1.53 -0.79 -7.02
C ALA A 94 2.96 -0.32 -7.34
N HIS A 95 3.53 0.52 -6.46
CA HIS A 95 4.79 1.23 -6.66
C HIS A 95 5.79 0.96 -5.53
N TRP A 96 7.08 1.07 -5.83
CA TRP A 96 8.21 0.98 -4.89
C TRP A 96 9.20 2.14 -5.09
N GLY A 97 10.32 2.13 -4.35
CA GLY A 97 11.40 3.11 -4.49
C GLY A 97 11.18 4.41 -3.71
N ASN A 98 10.15 4.45 -2.86
CA ASN A 98 9.94 5.50 -1.87
C ASN A 98 9.93 4.84 -0.48
N ASP A 99 10.73 5.34 0.43
CA ASP A 99 10.89 4.80 1.78
C ASP A 99 9.83 5.30 2.78
N ALA A 100 9.15 6.41 2.45
CA ALA A 100 8.05 7.02 3.21
C ALA A 100 6.88 7.44 2.28
N PRO A 101 6.26 6.49 1.56
CA PRO A 101 5.16 6.79 0.64
C PRO A 101 3.90 7.33 1.30
N GLU A 102 3.79 7.32 2.64
CA GLU A 102 2.71 8.05 3.34
C GLU A 102 2.65 9.53 2.94
N LEU A 103 3.80 10.14 2.58
CA LEU A 103 3.89 11.55 2.21
C LEU A 103 3.25 11.88 0.87
N LEU A 104 2.83 10.86 0.11
CA LEU A 104 2.05 11.00 -1.13
C LEU A 104 0.55 11.15 -0.84
N LEU A 105 0.12 10.99 0.41
CA LEU A 105 -1.27 10.98 0.82
C LEU A 105 -1.68 12.34 1.42
N GLU A 106 -2.84 12.84 1.02
CA GLU A 106 -3.50 13.98 1.64
C GLU A 106 -4.54 13.48 2.66
N HIS A 107 -4.64 14.18 3.80
CA HIS A 107 -5.55 13.88 4.92
C HIS A 107 -6.71 14.86 4.99
#